data_AF-A0A3M1KZ42-F1
#
_entry.id   AF-A0A3M1KZ42-F1
#
_cell.length_a   1.000
_cell.length_b   1.000
_cell.length_c   1.000
_cell.angle_alpha   90.00
_cell.angle_beta   90.00
_cell.angle_gamma   90.00
#
_symmetry.space_group_name_H-M   'P 1'
#
loop_
_entity.id
_entity.type
_entity.pdbx_description
1 polymer ?
#
loop_
_entity_poly.entity_id
_entity_poly.type
_entity_poly.pdbx_seq_one_letter_code
_entity_poly.pdbx_strand_id
1 'polypeptide(L)'
;LFRLADAYLMYAEAVLRGGSGGDLNTALDYVNQLRARAYSDGGGAITADELTLDFILDERARELLWEAHRRTDLVRYGRFSQSDYLWPWKGGVPEGRSVSSHFDIYPIPAADLGANPNLKQNPGY
;
A
#
# COMPACT_ATOMS: atom_id res chain seq x y z
N LEU A 1 -5.51 -2.47 -13.83
CA LEU A 1 -6.29 -1.24 -14.06
C LEU A 1 -5.50 -0.11 -13.41
N PHE A 2 -5.39 1.05 -14.04
CA PHE A 2 -4.57 2.16 -13.56
C PHE A 2 -5.30 3.49 -13.75
N ARG A 3 -5.06 4.44 -12.85
CA ARG A 3 -5.55 5.81 -12.97
C ARG A 3 -4.51 6.82 -12.50
N LEU A 4 -4.64 8.05 -12.96
CA LEU A 4 -3.61 9.08 -12.76
C LEU A 4 -3.30 9.37 -11.28
N ALA A 5 -4.30 9.31 -10.40
CA ALA A 5 -4.07 9.52 -8.97
C ALA A 5 -3.15 8.46 -8.33
N ASP A 6 -3.22 7.21 -8.79
CA ASP A 6 -2.30 6.16 -8.33
C ASP A 6 -0.87 6.52 -8.73
N ALA A 7 -0.66 7.00 -9.97
CA ALA A 7 0.65 7.45 -10.43
C ALA A 7 1.18 8.65 -9.62
N TYR A 8 0.32 9.60 -9.24
CA TYR A 8 0.67 10.74 -8.38
C TYR A 8 1.15 10.28 -7.01
N LEU A 9 0.41 9.35 -6.38
CA LEU A 9 0.78 8.81 -5.08
C LEU A 9 2.03 7.92 -5.15
N MET A 10 2.22 7.15 -6.23
CA MET A 10 3.45 6.39 -6.47
C MET A 10 4.66 7.30 -6.68
N TYR A 11 4.51 8.42 -7.41
CA TYR A 11 5.57 9.40 -7.57
C TYR A 11 6.00 9.98 -6.23
N ALA A 12 5.03 10.45 -5.43
CA ALA A 12 5.31 11.02 -4.11
C ALA A 12 6.01 10.01 -3.20
N GLU A 13 5.56 8.75 -3.22
CA GLU A 13 6.21 7.70 -2.46
C GLU A 13 7.64 7.41 -2.92
N ALA A 14 7.87 7.33 -4.23
CA ALA A 14 9.19 7.06 -4.78
C ALA A 14 10.19 8.16 -4.41
N VAL A 15 9.76 9.43 -4.45
CA VAL A 15 10.56 10.58 -3.99
C VAL A 15 10.92 10.43 -2.51
N LEU A 16 9.95 10.14 -1.64
CA LEU A 16 10.19 9.95 -0.21
C LEU A 16 11.10 8.76 0.11
N ARG A 17 11.13 7.74 -0.75
CA ARG A 17 12.06 6.60 -0.63
C ARG A 17 13.45 6.86 -1.23
N GLY A 18 13.73 8.09 -1.68
CA GLY A 18 15.03 8.48 -2.22
C GLY A 18 15.24 8.14 -3.70
N GLY A 19 14.16 7.99 -4.47
CA GLY A 19 14.24 7.81 -5.91
C GLY A 19 14.94 8.99 -6.60
N SER A 20 15.86 8.70 -7.53
CA SER A 20 16.55 9.73 -8.29
C SER A 20 15.69 10.28 -9.43
N GLY A 21 15.73 11.60 -9.64
CA GLY A 21 14.99 12.28 -10.71
C GLY A 21 13.58 12.76 -10.35
N GLY A 22 13.15 12.58 -9.10
CA GLY A 22 11.93 13.18 -8.58
C GLY A 22 12.21 14.40 -7.70
N ASP A 23 11.20 15.26 -7.53
CA ASP A 23 11.26 16.51 -6.80
C ASP A 23 10.19 16.55 -5.69
N LEU A 24 10.58 16.99 -4.49
CA LEU A 24 9.69 16.99 -3.32
C LEU A 24 8.53 17.97 -3.46
N ASN A 25 8.75 19.14 -4.09
CA ASN A 25 7.68 20.11 -4.32
C ASN A 25 6.66 19.56 -5.31
N THR A 26 7.13 18.92 -6.38
CA THR A 26 6.28 18.24 -7.36
C THR A 26 5.45 17.12 -6.71
N ALA A 27 6.08 16.33 -5.83
CA ALA A 27 5.38 15.29 -5.06
C ALA A 27 4.27 15.89 -4.17
N LEU A 28 4.57 16.96 -3.45
CA LEU A 28 3.62 17.68 -2.61
C LEU A 28 2.47 18.26 -3.43
N ASP A 29 2.77 18.88 -4.57
CA ASP A 29 1.77 19.46 -5.46
C ASP A 29 0.80 18.40 -6.00
N TYR A 30 1.30 17.23 -6.41
CA TYR A 30 0.44 16.14 -6.86
C TYR A 30 -0.47 15.62 -5.75
N VAL A 31 0.04 15.46 -4.53
CA VAL A 31 -0.78 15.05 -3.37
C VAL A 31 -1.83 16.11 -3.04
N ASN A 32 -1.45 17.38 -3.03
CA ASN A 32 -2.36 18.48 -2.74
C ASN A 32 -3.43 18.66 -3.84
N GLN A 33 -3.13 18.36 -5.11
CA GLN A 33 -4.14 18.33 -6.17
C GLN A 33 -5.21 17.26 -5.92
N LEU A 34 -4.83 16.06 -5.49
CA LEU A 34 -5.79 15.01 -5.14
C LEU A 34 -6.65 15.42 -3.93
N ARG A 35 -6.01 16.02 -2.93
CA ARG A 35 -6.70 16.46 -1.71
C ARG A 35 -7.61 17.65 -1.96
N ALA A 36 -7.23 18.61 -2.79
CA ALA A 36 -8.12 19.72 -3.20
C ALA A 36 -9.38 19.21 -3.91
N ARG A 37 -9.27 18.12 -4.69
CA ARG A 37 -10.45 17.48 -5.31
C ARG A 37 -11.37 16.82 -4.27
N ALA A 38 -10.79 16.28 -3.19
CA ALA A 38 -11.55 15.61 -2.13
C ALA A 38 -12.15 16.58 -1.09
N TYR A 39 -11.47 17.70 -0.79
CA TYR A 39 -11.84 18.67 0.23
C TYR A 39 -12.24 20.00 -0.42
N SER A 40 -13.54 20.19 -0.65
CA SER A 40 -14.11 21.35 -1.37
C SER A 40 -14.03 22.68 -0.59
N ASP A 41 -13.71 22.65 0.69
CA ASP A 41 -13.53 23.83 1.56
C ASP A 41 -12.07 24.35 1.57
N GLY A 42 -11.17 23.69 0.85
CA GLY A 42 -9.74 24.04 0.82
C GLY A 42 -8.96 23.59 2.07
N GLY A 43 -9.60 22.92 3.03
CA GLY A 43 -8.96 22.44 4.26
C GLY A 43 -8.11 21.19 4.09
N GLY A 44 -8.03 20.65 2.88
CA GLY A 44 -7.31 19.41 2.59
C GLY A 44 -5.82 19.57 2.36
N ALA A 45 -5.28 20.76 2.09
CA ALA A 45 -3.87 20.91 1.72
C ALA A 45 -2.95 20.56 2.90
N ILE A 46 -1.83 19.90 2.59
CA ILE A 46 -0.75 19.59 3.53
C ILE A 46 0.53 20.33 3.16
N THR A 47 1.43 20.41 4.11
CA THR A 47 2.79 20.95 3.98
C THR A 47 3.80 19.85 3.66
N ALA A 48 5.02 20.24 3.28
CA ALA A 48 6.10 19.29 3.00
C ALA A 48 6.48 18.43 4.21
N ASP A 49 6.40 18.99 5.42
CA ASP A 49 6.75 18.27 6.66
C ASP A 49 5.73 17.18 7.02
N GLU A 50 4.49 17.33 6.56
CA GLU A 50 3.42 16.33 6.74
C GLU A 50 3.49 15.20 5.69
N LEU A 51 4.20 15.44 4.58
CA LEU A 51 4.36 14.48 3.49
C LEU A 51 5.37 13.39 3.89
N THR A 52 4.87 12.37 4.60
CA THR A 52 5.65 11.22 5.08
C THR A 52 5.23 9.91 4.40
N LEU A 53 6.03 8.85 4.54
CA LEU A 53 5.66 7.52 4.01
C LEU A 53 4.38 6.98 4.64
N ASP A 54 4.15 7.26 5.92
CA ASP A 54 2.92 6.91 6.63
C ASP A 54 1.73 7.70 6.09
N PHE A 55 1.91 9.00 5.88
CA PHE A 55 0.90 9.83 5.24
C PHE A 55 0.51 9.28 3.87
N ILE A 56 1.47 8.90 3.03
CA ILE A 56 1.20 8.32 1.71
C ILE A 56 0.45 6.99 1.82
N LEU A 57 0.84 6.10 2.74
CA LEU A 57 0.13 4.84 2.92
C LEU A 57 -1.34 5.06 3.31
N ASP A 58 -1.61 6.06 4.12
CA ASP A 58 -2.96 6.43 4.53
C ASP A 58 -3.73 7.14 3.40
N GLU A 59 -3.07 8.01 2.63
CA GLU A 59 -3.69 8.71 1.49
C GLU A 59 -4.06 7.73 0.38
N ARG A 60 -3.22 6.73 0.12
CA ARG A 60 -3.55 5.62 -0.79
C ARG A 60 -4.77 4.82 -0.31
N ALA A 61 -4.96 4.67 1.00
CA ALA A 61 -6.15 4.00 1.54
C ALA A 61 -7.44 4.81 1.29
N ARG A 62 -7.36 6.14 1.44
CA ARG A 62 -8.49 7.06 1.20
C ARG A 62 -8.81 7.16 -0.30
N GLU A 63 -7.79 7.37 -1.10
CA GLU A 63 -7.93 7.65 -2.53
C GLU A 63 -8.31 6.39 -3.31
N LEU A 64 -7.66 5.24 -3.06
CA LEU A 64 -7.74 4.02 -3.88
C LEU A 64 -8.56 2.90 -3.21
N LEU A 65 -9.51 3.25 -2.34
CA LEU A 65 -10.33 2.28 -1.63
C LEU A 65 -11.08 1.37 -2.62
N TRP A 66 -11.00 0.06 -2.40
CA TRP A 66 -11.65 -0.98 -3.21
C TRP A 66 -11.18 -1.09 -4.67
N GLU A 67 -10.08 -0.44 -5.03
CA GLU A 67 -9.45 -0.57 -6.35
C GLU A 67 -8.35 -1.64 -6.41
N ALA A 68 -8.33 -2.56 -5.42
CA ALA A 68 -7.39 -3.70 -5.34
C ALA A 68 -5.89 -3.36 -5.14
N HIS A 69 -5.56 -2.17 -4.64
CA HIS A 69 -4.16 -1.79 -4.32
C HIS A 69 -3.73 -2.15 -2.89
N ARG A 70 -4.67 -2.13 -1.93
CA ARG A 70 -4.35 -2.11 -0.49
C ARG A 70 -3.50 -3.28 -0.01
N ARG A 71 -3.75 -4.50 -0.49
CA ARG A 71 -2.95 -5.68 -0.09
C ARG A 71 -1.49 -5.52 -0.51
N THR A 72 -1.27 -5.18 -1.77
CA THR A 72 0.08 -4.98 -2.32
C THR A 72 0.79 -3.85 -1.59
N ASP A 73 0.07 -2.77 -1.27
CA ASP A 73 0.61 -1.65 -0.48
C ASP A 73 1.03 -2.06 0.93
N LEU A 74 0.20 -2.81 1.65
CA LEU A 74 0.55 -3.29 2.98
C LEU A 74 1.72 -4.28 2.95
N VAL A 75 1.82 -5.15 1.95
CA VAL A 75 2.93 -6.10 1.82
C VAL A 75 4.25 -5.36 1.56
N ARG A 76 4.30 -4.41 0.63
CA ARG A 76 5.53 -3.66 0.31
C ARG A 76 5.95 -2.67 1.41
N TYR A 77 5.01 -2.23 2.26
CA TYR A 77 5.30 -1.48 3.48
C TYR A 77 5.70 -2.37 4.67
N GLY A 78 5.63 -3.70 4.53
CA GLY A 78 5.89 -4.62 5.64
C GLY A 78 4.82 -4.57 6.73
N ARG A 79 3.60 -4.13 6.42
CA ARG A 79 2.49 -3.93 7.38
C ARG A 79 1.37 -4.95 7.26
N PHE A 80 1.42 -5.83 6.25
CA PHE A 80 0.39 -6.85 6.05
C PHE A 80 0.44 -7.93 7.13
N SER A 81 1.61 -8.53 7.38
CA SER A 81 1.78 -9.63 8.34
C SER A 81 2.18 -9.16 9.75
N GLN A 82 2.81 -7.99 9.87
CA GLN A 82 3.39 -7.49 11.11
C GLN A 82 2.36 -6.94 12.12
N SER A 83 2.81 -6.72 13.36
CA SER A 83 1.99 -6.24 14.49
C SER A 83 1.96 -4.72 14.66
N ASP A 84 2.79 -3.98 13.91
CA ASP A 84 2.84 -2.52 13.90
C ASP A 84 1.63 -1.88 13.18
N TYR A 85 0.89 -2.68 12.41
CA TYR A 85 -0.31 -2.25 11.71
C TYR A 85 -1.42 -3.31 11.82
N LEU A 86 -2.37 -3.06 12.73
CA LEU A 86 -3.49 -3.96 13.02
C LEU A 86 -4.81 -3.34 12.60
N TRP A 87 -5.76 -4.19 12.24
CA TRP A 87 -7.15 -3.81 11.95
C TRP A 87 -8.10 -4.84 12.56
N PRO A 88 -9.39 -4.48 12.76
CA PRO A 88 -10.34 -5.39 13.37
C PRO A 88 -10.40 -6.73 12.65
N TRP A 89 -10.38 -7.81 13.41
CA TRP A 89 -10.42 -9.20 12.91
C TRP A 89 -9.20 -9.67 12.11
N LYS A 90 -8.11 -8.89 12.04
CA LYS A 90 -6.83 -9.37 11.48
C LYS A 90 -6.35 -10.61 12.24
N GLY A 91 -6.06 -11.69 11.54
CA GLY A 91 -5.61 -12.94 12.16
C GLY A 91 -6.65 -13.63 13.05
N GLY A 92 -7.93 -13.26 12.93
CA GLY A 92 -9.07 -13.95 13.56
C GLY A 92 -9.42 -13.52 14.98
N VAL A 93 -8.92 -12.39 15.48
CA VAL A 93 -9.25 -11.86 16.82
C VAL A 93 -9.79 -10.42 16.71
N PRO A 94 -10.75 -9.99 17.55
CA PRO A 94 -11.41 -8.69 17.41
C PRO A 94 -10.45 -7.50 17.34
N GLU A 95 -9.42 -7.49 18.19
CA GLU A 95 -8.41 -6.42 18.29
C GLU A 95 -7.38 -6.46 17.14
N GLY A 96 -7.37 -7.55 16.37
CA GLY A 96 -6.33 -7.86 15.40
C GLY A 96 -5.06 -8.44 16.04
N ARG A 97 -4.37 -9.30 15.30
CA ARG A 97 -3.02 -9.78 15.63
C ARG A 97 -2.17 -9.90 14.38
N SER A 98 -0.84 -9.93 14.56
CA SER A 98 0.06 -10.31 13.48
C SER A 98 -0.23 -11.73 12.98
N VAL A 99 0.11 -11.98 11.72
CA VAL A 99 0.02 -13.30 11.10
C VAL A 99 1.39 -13.67 10.53
N SER A 100 1.59 -14.95 10.20
CA SER A 100 2.85 -15.38 9.60
C SER A 100 3.11 -14.66 8.27
N SER A 101 4.37 -14.31 7.99
CA SER A 101 4.77 -13.64 6.75
C SER A 101 4.56 -14.50 5.50
N HIS A 102 4.38 -15.83 5.63
CA HIS A 102 4.00 -16.63 4.46
C HIS A 102 2.66 -16.20 3.85
N PHE A 103 1.79 -15.50 4.58
CA PHE A 103 0.54 -14.94 4.03
C PHE A 103 0.74 -13.71 3.13
N ASP A 104 1.96 -13.15 3.07
CA ASP A 104 2.31 -12.06 2.15
C ASP A 104 2.25 -12.51 0.69
N ILE A 105 2.38 -13.82 0.44
CA ILE A 105 2.25 -14.46 -0.88
C ILE A 105 1.19 -15.57 -0.79
N TYR A 106 0.42 -15.79 -1.85
CA TYR A 106 -0.58 -16.87 -1.90
C TYR A 106 0.07 -18.23 -2.22
N PRO A 107 -0.54 -19.36 -1.81
CA PRO A 107 -0.05 -20.67 -2.23
C PRO A 107 -0.20 -20.85 -3.74
N ILE A 108 0.74 -21.58 -4.32
CA ILE A 108 0.57 -22.13 -5.67
C ILE A 108 -0.55 -23.17 -5.61
N PRO A 109 -1.52 -23.16 -6.56
CA PRO A 109 -2.60 -24.12 -6.58
C PRO A 109 -2.12 -25.58 -6.58
N ALA A 110 -2.77 -26.42 -5.77
CA ALA A 110 -2.40 -27.84 -5.64
C ALA A 110 -2.52 -28.62 -6.97
N ALA A 111 -3.47 -28.24 -7.83
CA ALA A 111 -3.62 -28.83 -9.16
C ALA A 111 -2.38 -28.59 -10.04
N ASP A 112 -1.78 -27.40 -9.98
CA ASP A 112 -0.58 -27.06 -10.76
C ASP A 112 0.66 -27.80 -10.24
N LEU A 113 0.77 -27.95 -8.91
CA LEU A 113 1.83 -28.75 -8.28
C LEU A 113 1.72 -30.24 -8.65
N GLY A 114 0.50 -30.78 -8.72
CA GLY A 114 0.26 -32.15 -9.16
C GLY A 114 0.55 -32.37 -10.65
N ALA A 115 0.27 -31.36 -11.49
CA ALA A 115 0.50 -31.41 -12.92
C ALA A 115 1.98 -31.21 -13.32
N ASN A 116 2.75 -30.44 -12.53
CA ASN A 116 4.15 -30.14 -12.81
C ASN A 116 5.05 -30.42 -11.58
N PRO A 117 5.76 -31.57 -11.55
CA PRO A 117 6.60 -31.93 -10.41
C PRO A 117 7.84 -31.05 -10.22
N ASN A 118 8.17 -30.19 -11.19
CA ASN A 118 9.26 -29.21 -11.05
C ASN A 118 8.82 -27.94 -10.32
N LEU A 119 7.51 -27.74 -10.14
CA LEU A 119 6.96 -26.58 -9.45
C LEU A 119 7.16 -26.77 -7.93
N LYS A 120 7.70 -25.74 -7.27
CA LYS A 120 7.95 -25.76 -5.82
C LYS A 120 7.00 -24.79 -5.14
N GLN A 121 6.37 -25.23 -4.05
CA GLN A 121 5.45 -24.40 -3.28
C GLN A 121 6.18 -23.20 -2.64
N ASN A 122 5.43 -22.13 -2.42
CA ASN A 122 5.88 -20.96 -1.67
C ASN A 122 6.17 -21.35 -0.21
N PRO A 123 7.26 -20.83 0.40
CA PRO A 123 7.63 -21.20 1.77
C PRO A 123 6.49 -21.02 2.77
N GLY A 124 6.21 -22.05 3.57
CA GLY A 124 5.18 -22.04 4.62
C GLY A 124 3.82 -22.60 4.21
N TYR A 125 3.62 -22.93 2.93
CA TYR A 125 2.44 -23.66 2.43
C TYR A 125 2.75 -25.10 2.03
#